data_AF-A0A5J4U608-F1
#
_entry.id   AF-A0A5J4U608-F1
#
_cell.length_a   1.000
_cell.length_b   1.000
_cell.length_c   1.000
_cell.angle_alpha   90.00
_cell.angle_beta   90.00
_cell.angle_gamma   90.00
#
_symmetry.space_group_name_H-M   'P 1'
#
loop_
_entity.id
_entity.type
_entity.pdbx_description
1 polymer ?
#
loop_
_entity_poly.entity_id
_entity_poly.type
_entity_poly.pdbx_seq_one_letter_code
_entity_poly.pdbx_strand_id
1 'polypeptide(L)'
;MYDYFASPDPMFNDIQSSGLFDKIEQMIKDKIEVEKEQKKYSNEAEYEKDPNSEEDWETRIADQIMKIVKERICPLIHLNCPPQINCQQCINIPHSPALQELKSAIFQNLFNVSKNNQQFIDILVNDHNIIPHLTHPLIQFASESQLKKKTNSQVQHDQQQTESSSSISLITSSINLLDDLINNNKCKVVINTPNVLRSLCTLSGYKINIHFSQENDQQTFAVRHSSRGCLWQIQFWGDASVQTELVNARYVRVLVIAISTASGSGEEQDDEINGRLLRISKFLRHLHQGDYSFPPQPLLVRRSVEQIEEEGGNEEIDSQLIKKKSNYNIKTIRNEAKGRILNYFIEQGNTRPDWYNL
;
A
#
# COMPACT_ATOMS: atom_id res chain seq x y z
N MET A 1 -23.05 -41.93 -14.45
CA MET A 1 -22.49 -42.58 -13.25
C MET A 1 -21.46 -41.62 -12.69
N TYR A 2 -21.79 -41.01 -11.54
CA TYR A 2 -21.05 -40.04 -10.71
C TYR A 2 -20.93 -38.58 -11.19
N ASP A 3 -21.99 -37.83 -10.89
CA ASP A 3 -21.93 -36.45 -10.39
C ASP A 3 -21.17 -36.42 -9.06
N TYR A 4 -20.21 -35.50 -8.93
CA TYR A 4 -19.65 -35.06 -7.64
C TYR A 4 -19.45 -33.54 -7.71
N PHE A 5 -20.56 -32.80 -7.62
CA PHE A 5 -20.53 -31.41 -7.18
C PHE A 5 -20.24 -31.43 -5.68
N ALA A 6 -19.04 -31.03 -5.28
CA ALA A 6 -18.79 -30.64 -3.90
C ALA A 6 -19.61 -29.38 -3.62
N SER A 7 -20.65 -29.52 -2.79
CA SER A 7 -21.40 -28.37 -2.28
C SER A 7 -20.44 -27.41 -1.57
N PRO A 8 -20.54 -26.09 -1.79
CA PRO A 8 -19.78 -25.13 -1.00
C PRO A 8 -20.18 -25.26 0.48
N ASP A 9 -19.22 -24.99 1.36
CA ASP A 9 -19.37 -25.04 2.81
C ASP A 9 -20.60 -24.21 3.25
N PRO A 10 -21.63 -24.81 3.87
CA PRO A 10 -22.87 -24.12 4.22
C PRO A 10 -22.64 -22.91 5.12
N MET A 11 -21.59 -22.89 5.92
CA MET A 11 -21.28 -21.76 6.80
C MET A 11 -20.79 -20.52 6.04
N PHE A 12 -20.13 -20.70 4.89
CA PHE A 12 -19.60 -19.60 4.07
C PHE A 12 -20.70 -18.98 3.19
N ASN A 13 -21.60 -19.80 2.66
CA ASN A 13 -22.79 -19.34 1.94
C ASN A 13 -23.76 -18.60 2.85
N ASP A 14 -23.91 -19.01 4.11
CA ASP A 14 -24.76 -18.32 5.08
C ASP A 14 -24.23 -16.91 5.40
N ILE A 15 -22.91 -16.74 5.53
CA ILE A 15 -22.31 -15.42 5.80
C ILE A 15 -22.39 -14.51 4.55
N GLN A 16 -22.12 -15.04 3.36
CA GLN A 16 -22.18 -14.27 2.12
C GLN A 16 -23.61 -13.91 1.69
N SER A 17 -24.60 -14.79 1.93
CA SER A 17 -26.02 -14.53 1.64
C SER A 17 -26.74 -13.71 2.72
N SER A 18 -26.16 -13.56 3.92
CA SER A 18 -26.74 -12.79 5.02
C SER A 18 -26.76 -11.26 4.81
N GLY A 19 -26.03 -10.75 3.80
CA GLY A 19 -25.84 -9.31 3.58
C GLY A 19 -25.10 -8.61 4.74
N LEU A 20 -24.45 -9.39 5.62
CA LEU A 20 -23.75 -8.88 6.80
C LEU A 20 -22.59 -7.96 6.42
N PHE A 21 -21.83 -8.32 5.38
CA PHE A 21 -20.71 -7.50 4.91
C PHE A 21 -21.18 -6.18 4.29
N ASP A 22 -22.26 -6.18 3.50
CA ASP A 22 -22.84 -4.97 2.91
C ASP A 22 -23.39 -4.03 4.00
N LYS A 23 -24.02 -4.60 5.04
CA LYS A 23 -24.48 -3.84 6.22
C LYS A 23 -23.32 -3.23 6.99
N ILE A 24 -22.25 -3.97 7.23
CA ILE A 24 -21.05 -3.46 7.92
C ILE A 24 -20.40 -2.34 7.11
N GLU A 25 -20.29 -2.51 5.79
CA GLU A 25 -19.73 -1.50 4.90
C GLU A 25 -20.58 -0.22 4.88
N GLN A 26 -21.90 -0.35 4.79
CA GLN A 26 -22.82 0.79 4.81
C GLN A 26 -22.77 1.53 6.16
N MET A 27 -22.76 0.80 7.28
CA MET A 27 -22.62 1.41 8.62
C MET A 27 -21.30 2.19 8.78
N ILE A 28 -20.22 1.73 8.16
CA ILE A 28 -18.93 2.44 8.17
C ILE A 28 -19.00 3.72 7.30
N LYS A 29 -19.65 3.67 6.14
CA LYS A 29 -19.83 4.83 5.26
C LYS A 29 -20.69 5.90 5.94
N ASP A 30 -21.80 5.51 6.54
CA ASP A 30 -22.71 6.41 7.26
C ASP A 30 -21.97 7.09 8.42
N LYS A 31 -21.12 6.35 9.14
CA LYS A 31 -20.29 6.88 10.24
C LYS A 31 -19.28 7.94 9.77
N ILE A 32 -18.66 7.75 8.60
CA ILE A 32 -17.72 8.74 8.02
C ILE A 32 -18.47 10.03 7.64
N GLU A 33 -19.72 9.92 7.20
CA GLU A 33 -20.55 11.06 6.83
C GLU A 33 -21.02 11.84 8.07
N VAL A 34 -21.47 11.13 9.11
CA VAL A 34 -21.83 11.71 10.42
C VAL A 34 -20.65 12.40 11.09
N GLU A 35 -19.44 11.80 11.08
CA GLU A 35 -18.24 12.44 11.66
C GLU A 35 -17.80 13.69 10.89
N LYS A 36 -18.05 13.76 9.57
CA LYS A 36 -17.82 14.97 8.76
C LYS A 36 -18.83 16.07 9.11
N GLU A 37 -20.08 15.71 9.38
CA GLU A 37 -21.10 16.66 9.81
C GLU A 37 -20.87 17.13 11.25
N GLN A 38 -20.55 16.24 12.19
CA GLN A 38 -20.25 16.62 13.58
C GLN A 38 -19.01 17.51 13.72
N LYS A 39 -17.99 17.33 12.87
CA LYS A 39 -16.84 18.27 12.78
C LYS A 39 -17.22 19.64 12.21
N LYS A 40 -18.33 19.75 11.49
CA LYS A 40 -18.87 21.02 10.99
C LYS A 40 -19.61 21.81 12.08
N TYR A 41 -20.10 21.14 13.14
CA TYR A 41 -20.93 21.73 14.19
C TYR A 41 -20.27 21.78 15.59
N SER A 42 -19.09 21.20 15.79
CA SER A 42 -18.43 21.12 17.12
C SER A 42 -17.62 22.36 17.53
N ASN A 43 -17.79 23.50 16.84
CA ASN A 43 -17.51 24.80 17.45
C ASN A 43 -18.78 25.31 18.11
N GLU A 44 -19.09 24.82 19.32
CA GLU A 44 -19.78 25.50 20.44
C GLU A 44 -20.62 24.52 21.30
N ALA A 45 -20.33 24.59 22.62
CA ALA A 45 -21.13 24.18 23.79
C ALA A 45 -21.19 22.70 24.21
N GLU A 46 -20.61 22.44 25.40
CA GLU A 46 -20.84 21.27 26.26
C GLU A 46 -22.25 21.30 26.86
N TYR A 47 -22.99 20.19 26.75
CA TYR A 47 -24.19 19.91 27.57
C TYR A 47 -24.15 18.46 28.08
N GLU A 48 -24.63 18.28 29.32
CA GLU A 48 -24.78 16.99 30.02
C GLU A 48 -25.57 15.97 29.19
N LYS A 49 -25.01 14.78 28.98
CA LYS A 49 -25.61 13.72 28.14
C LYS A 49 -26.63 12.88 28.91
N ASP A 50 -27.85 12.85 28.38
CA ASP A 50 -28.92 11.90 28.75
C ASP A 50 -28.52 10.47 28.31
N PRO A 51 -28.50 9.46 29.21
CA PRO A 51 -28.13 8.08 28.91
C PRO A 51 -29.14 7.30 28.05
N ASN A 52 -30.21 7.95 27.58
CA ASN A 52 -31.14 7.43 26.56
C ASN A 52 -31.20 8.32 25.31
N SER A 53 -30.26 9.25 25.14
CA SER A 53 -30.18 10.05 23.92
C SER A 53 -29.78 9.21 22.72
N GLU A 54 -30.10 9.71 21.52
CA GLU A 54 -29.72 9.09 20.24
C GLU A 54 -28.17 8.92 20.14
N GLU A 55 -27.40 9.74 20.85
CA GLU A 55 -25.94 9.63 20.94
C GLU A 55 -25.45 8.41 21.77
N ASP A 56 -26.23 7.92 22.74
CA ASP A 56 -25.80 6.83 23.64
C ASP A 56 -25.93 5.44 23.00
N TRP A 57 -26.94 5.23 22.12
CA TRP A 57 -27.08 3.95 21.43
C TRP A 57 -26.01 3.76 20.35
N GLU A 58 -25.63 4.82 19.64
CA GLU A 58 -24.55 4.78 18.63
C GLU A 58 -23.22 4.41 19.28
N THR A 59 -22.94 4.97 20.45
CA THR A 59 -21.74 4.68 21.24
C THR A 59 -21.73 3.23 21.72
N ARG A 60 -22.86 2.72 22.24
CA ARG A 60 -22.99 1.32 22.68
C ARG A 60 -22.85 0.32 21.54
N ILE A 61 -23.39 0.60 20.36
CA ILE A 61 -23.25 -0.28 19.18
C ILE A 61 -21.79 -0.30 18.73
N ALA A 62 -21.12 0.86 18.68
CA ALA A 62 -19.70 0.93 18.35
C ALA A 62 -18.83 0.12 19.33
N ASP A 63 -19.12 0.19 20.63
CA ASP A 63 -18.41 -0.58 21.66
C ASP A 63 -18.63 -2.09 21.51
N GLN A 64 -19.86 -2.53 21.21
CA GLN A 64 -20.16 -3.93 20.96
C GLN A 64 -19.45 -4.46 19.71
N ILE A 65 -19.44 -3.70 18.62
CA ILE A 65 -18.70 -4.05 17.40
C ILE A 65 -17.21 -4.16 17.70
N MET A 66 -16.64 -3.16 18.39
CA MET A 66 -15.23 -3.16 18.75
C MET A 66 -14.88 -4.36 19.64
N LYS A 67 -15.77 -4.73 20.57
CA LYS A 67 -15.61 -5.93 21.40
C LYS A 67 -15.60 -7.20 20.55
N ILE A 68 -16.52 -7.35 19.60
CA ILE A 68 -16.56 -8.49 18.67
C ILE A 68 -15.26 -8.55 17.86
N VAL A 69 -14.79 -7.43 17.32
CA VAL A 69 -13.55 -7.40 16.53
C VAL A 69 -12.37 -7.86 17.38
N LYS A 70 -12.21 -7.32 18.59
CA LYS A 70 -11.11 -7.69 19.50
C LYS A 70 -11.17 -9.15 19.94
N GLU A 71 -12.34 -9.65 20.34
CA GLU A 71 -12.48 -10.98 20.94
C GLU A 71 -12.62 -12.11 19.91
N ARG A 72 -13.13 -11.81 18.71
CA ARG A 72 -13.47 -12.84 17.70
C ARG A 72 -12.69 -12.71 16.41
N ILE A 73 -12.34 -11.50 15.97
CA ILE A 73 -11.68 -11.30 14.67
C ILE A 73 -10.15 -11.24 14.84
N CYS A 74 -9.63 -10.47 15.79
CA CYS A 74 -8.18 -10.34 15.99
C CYS A 74 -7.46 -11.68 16.26
N PRO A 75 -8.02 -12.64 17.02
CA PRO A 75 -7.38 -13.96 17.18
C PRO A 75 -7.19 -14.71 15.85
N LEU A 76 -8.02 -14.43 14.84
CA LEU A 76 -7.95 -15.09 13.54
C LEU A 76 -6.79 -14.60 12.66
N ILE A 77 -6.09 -13.52 13.04
CA ILE A 77 -4.80 -13.12 12.46
C ILE A 77 -3.81 -14.30 12.50
N HIS A 78 -3.94 -15.13 13.53
CA HIS A 78 -3.01 -16.21 13.83
C HIS A 78 -3.30 -17.54 13.14
N LEU A 79 -4.29 -17.58 12.25
CA LEU A 79 -4.59 -18.77 11.46
C LEU A 79 -3.38 -19.12 10.57
N ASN A 80 -2.92 -20.37 10.59
CA ASN A 80 -1.84 -20.90 9.74
C ASN A 80 -0.66 -19.92 9.61
N CYS A 81 -0.10 -19.51 10.74
CA CYS A 81 1.08 -18.66 10.76
C CYS A 81 2.29 -19.40 10.17
N PRO A 82 3.12 -18.73 9.36
CA PRO A 82 4.38 -19.30 8.91
C PRO A 82 5.25 -19.73 10.11
N PRO A 83 5.87 -20.92 10.08
CA PRO A 83 6.77 -21.34 11.17
C PRO A 83 7.91 -20.34 11.43
N GLN A 84 8.34 -19.61 10.40
CA GLN A 84 9.41 -18.63 10.45
C GLN A 84 9.13 -17.44 11.37
N ILE A 85 7.85 -17.13 11.65
CA ILE A 85 7.47 -16.02 12.53
C ILE A 85 7.31 -16.45 14.00
N ASN A 86 7.50 -17.75 14.32
CA ASN A 86 7.44 -18.29 15.69
C ASN A 86 6.20 -17.82 16.50
N CYS A 87 5.02 -17.76 15.85
CA CYS A 87 3.80 -17.27 16.48
C CYS A 87 3.30 -18.24 17.56
N GLN A 88 3.25 -17.78 18.81
CA GLN A 88 2.73 -18.55 19.95
C GLN A 88 1.21 -18.71 19.93
N GLN A 89 0.50 -17.81 19.25
CA GLN A 89 -0.96 -17.81 19.13
C GLN A 89 -1.44 -18.59 17.88
N CYS A 90 -0.54 -19.29 17.18
CA CYS A 90 -0.84 -19.93 15.90
C CYS A 90 -1.96 -20.98 16.02
N ILE A 91 -2.98 -20.82 15.18
CA ILE A 91 -4.09 -21.76 15.05
C ILE A 91 -3.90 -22.52 13.74
N ASN A 92 -3.56 -23.80 13.83
CA ASN A 92 -3.34 -24.64 12.65
C ASN A 92 -4.65 -25.28 12.18
N ILE A 93 -4.97 -25.09 10.91
CA ILE A 93 -6.11 -25.68 10.22
C ILE A 93 -5.71 -26.14 8.82
N PRO A 94 -6.41 -27.11 8.21
CA PRO A 94 -6.09 -27.57 6.86
C PRO A 94 -6.07 -26.42 5.85
N HIS A 95 -5.05 -26.40 4.98
CA HIS A 95 -4.94 -25.36 3.95
C HIS A 95 -6.01 -25.56 2.88
N SER A 96 -6.72 -24.49 2.54
CA SER A 96 -7.72 -24.47 1.47
C SER A 96 -7.80 -23.08 0.82
N PRO A 97 -8.32 -22.97 -0.41
CA PRO A 97 -8.62 -21.66 -1.01
C PRO A 97 -9.57 -20.82 -0.15
N ALA A 98 -10.60 -21.44 0.43
CA ALA A 98 -11.55 -20.78 1.34
C ALA A 98 -10.86 -20.17 2.56
N LEU A 99 -9.78 -20.78 3.06
CA LEU A 99 -9.00 -20.20 4.14
C LEU A 99 -8.24 -18.94 3.70
N GLN A 100 -7.72 -18.90 2.48
CA GLN A 100 -7.08 -17.68 1.97
C GLN A 100 -8.09 -16.53 1.81
N GLU A 101 -9.30 -16.85 1.36
CA GLU A 101 -10.41 -15.89 1.28
C GLU A 101 -10.81 -15.38 2.65
N LEU A 102 -10.94 -16.28 3.64
CA LEU A 102 -11.22 -15.92 5.02
C LEU A 102 -10.13 -14.98 5.58
N LYS A 103 -8.85 -15.30 5.37
CA LYS A 103 -7.75 -14.42 5.80
C LYS A 103 -7.82 -13.06 5.13
N SER A 104 -8.11 -13.02 3.83
CA SER A 104 -8.27 -11.75 3.11
C SER A 104 -9.41 -10.91 3.69
N ALA A 105 -10.56 -11.55 3.95
CA ALA A 105 -11.71 -10.89 4.57
C ALA A 105 -11.38 -10.37 5.98
N ILE A 106 -10.64 -11.14 6.79
CA ILE A 106 -10.17 -10.71 8.11
C ILE A 106 -9.30 -9.45 7.97
N PHE A 107 -8.28 -9.46 7.13
CA PHE A 107 -7.38 -8.32 6.95
C PHE A 107 -8.11 -7.09 6.40
N GLN A 108 -9.06 -7.28 5.48
CA GLN A 108 -9.88 -6.19 4.96
C GLN A 108 -10.76 -5.56 6.06
N ASN A 109 -11.35 -6.37 6.93
CA ASN A 109 -12.13 -5.89 8.08
C ASN A 109 -11.22 -5.14 9.08
N LEU A 110 -10.06 -5.70 9.41
CA LEU A 110 -9.10 -5.06 10.31
C LEU A 110 -8.62 -3.72 9.74
N PHE A 111 -8.38 -3.63 8.44
CA PHE A 111 -8.06 -2.37 7.75
C PHE A 111 -9.19 -1.36 7.89
N ASN A 112 -10.43 -1.75 7.58
CA ASN A 112 -11.57 -0.86 7.70
C ASN A 112 -11.79 -0.32 9.13
N VAL A 113 -11.58 -1.16 10.15
CA VAL A 113 -11.70 -0.76 11.57
C VAL A 113 -10.50 0.08 12.04
N SER A 114 -9.32 -0.12 11.45
CA SER A 114 -8.10 0.62 11.81
C SER A 114 -8.13 2.06 11.33
N LYS A 115 -8.89 2.38 10.28
CA LYS A 115 -9.02 3.75 9.75
C LYS A 115 -9.40 4.72 10.87
N ASN A 116 -8.54 5.70 11.10
CA ASN A 116 -8.69 6.74 12.12
C ASN A 116 -8.79 6.24 13.58
N ASN A 117 -8.48 4.96 13.86
CA ASN A 117 -8.50 4.40 15.22
C ASN A 117 -7.11 3.99 15.69
N GLN A 118 -6.35 4.98 16.19
CA GLN A 118 -4.96 4.76 16.62
C GLN A 118 -4.85 3.75 17.78
N GLN A 119 -5.82 3.75 18.70
CA GLN A 119 -5.84 2.79 19.82
C GLN A 119 -6.00 1.36 19.32
N PHE A 120 -6.85 1.14 18.32
CA PHE A 120 -7.01 -0.19 17.72
C PHE A 120 -5.77 -0.62 16.94
N ILE A 121 -5.14 0.29 16.20
CA ILE A 121 -3.84 0.04 15.54
C ILE A 121 -2.80 -0.42 16.59
N ASP A 122 -2.76 0.23 17.75
CA ASP A 122 -1.82 -0.13 18.82
C ASP A 122 -2.10 -1.53 19.37
N ILE A 123 -3.37 -1.94 19.49
CA ILE A 123 -3.75 -3.32 19.85
C ILE A 123 -3.25 -4.33 18.79
N LEU A 124 -3.47 -4.06 17.50
CA LEU A 124 -3.02 -4.96 16.44
C LEU A 124 -1.50 -5.13 16.43
N VAL A 125 -0.76 -4.04 16.66
CA VAL A 125 0.71 -4.06 16.62
C VAL A 125 1.29 -4.65 17.90
N ASN A 126 0.80 -4.25 19.07
CA ASN A 126 1.42 -4.63 20.35
C ASN A 126 0.91 -5.98 20.86
N ASP A 127 -0.39 -6.26 20.76
CA ASP A 127 -0.99 -7.46 21.35
C ASP A 127 -0.97 -8.63 20.37
N HIS A 128 -1.15 -8.34 19.07
CA HIS A 128 -1.20 -9.36 18.02
C HIS A 128 0.08 -9.46 17.19
N ASN A 129 1.07 -8.57 17.40
CA ASN A 129 2.30 -8.52 16.61
C ASN A 129 2.03 -8.66 15.10
N ILE A 130 1.03 -7.95 14.58
CA ILE A 130 0.44 -8.23 13.26
C ILE A 130 1.42 -8.08 12.08
N ILE A 131 2.48 -7.26 12.22
CA ILE A 131 3.37 -6.88 11.11
C ILE A 131 4.00 -8.13 10.44
N PRO A 132 4.68 -9.05 11.15
CA PRO A 132 5.15 -10.32 10.57
C PRO A 132 4.09 -11.15 9.84
N HIS A 133 2.83 -11.11 10.29
CA HIS A 133 1.73 -11.87 9.69
C HIS A 133 1.31 -11.27 8.34
N LEU A 134 1.51 -9.96 8.15
CA LEU A 134 1.28 -9.27 6.89
C LEU A 134 2.51 -9.38 5.99
N THR A 135 3.72 -9.18 6.50
CA THR A 135 4.92 -9.07 5.66
C THR A 135 5.40 -10.42 5.12
N HIS A 136 5.30 -11.50 5.89
CA HIS A 136 5.82 -12.80 5.45
C HIS A 136 5.10 -13.35 4.20
N PRO A 137 3.74 -13.37 4.12
CA PRO A 137 3.03 -13.74 2.90
C PRO A 137 3.42 -12.87 1.70
N LEU A 138 3.63 -11.56 1.89
CA LEU A 138 4.05 -10.65 0.83
C LEU A 138 5.43 -11.01 0.28
N ILE A 139 6.38 -11.31 1.16
CA ILE A 139 7.75 -11.67 0.78
C ILE A 139 7.75 -13.00 0.02
N GLN A 140 7.00 -13.99 0.51
CA GLN A 140 6.87 -15.28 -0.14
C GLN A 140 6.26 -15.12 -1.54
N PHE A 141 5.12 -14.45 -1.65
CA PHE A 141 4.42 -14.24 -2.91
C PHE A 141 5.28 -13.47 -3.93
N ALA A 142 5.96 -12.40 -3.50
CA ALA A 142 6.86 -11.65 -4.37
C ALA A 142 8.01 -12.52 -4.90
N SER A 143 8.60 -13.37 -4.05
CA SER A 143 9.69 -14.26 -4.42
C SER A 143 9.25 -15.31 -5.45
N GLU A 144 8.09 -15.94 -5.22
CA GLU A 144 7.49 -16.92 -6.14
C GLU A 144 7.17 -16.29 -7.51
N SER A 145 6.62 -15.07 -7.51
CA SER A 145 6.28 -14.36 -8.76
C SER A 145 7.50 -14.04 -9.64
N GLN A 146 8.67 -13.83 -9.03
CA GLN A 146 9.91 -13.53 -9.74
C GLN A 146 10.59 -14.78 -10.30
N LEU A 147 10.51 -15.90 -9.59
CA LEU A 147 11.03 -17.19 -10.08
C LEU A 147 10.33 -17.61 -11.37
N LYS A 148 9.00 -17.42 -11.45
CA LYS A 148 8.20 -17.72 -12.64
C LYS A 148 8.58 -16.90 -13.88
N LYS A 149 9.17 -15.70 -13.71
CA LYS A 149 9.64 -14.87 -14.85
C LYS A 149 10.94 -15.39 -15.49
N LYS A 150 11.75 -16.18 -14.77
CA LYS A 150 13.06 -16.66 -15.26
C LYS A 150 13.00 -17.94 -16.08
N THR A 151 11.87 -18.65 -16.08
CA THR A 151 11.65 -19.89 -16.84
C THR A 151 10.95 -19.61 -18.18
N ASN A 152 11.44 -20.23 -19.27
CA ASN A 152 11.18 -19.94 -20.69
C ASN A 152 9.71 -19.79 -21.16
N SER A 153 9.57 -19.06 -22.28
CA SER A 153 8.37 -18.46 -22.89
C SER A 153 7.22 -19.39 -23.27
N GLN A 154 7.42 -20.70 -23.43
CA GLN A 154 6.34 -21.61 -23.82
C GLN A 154 5.45 -22.02 -22.63
N VAL A 155 5.97 -21.93 -21.40
CA VAL A 155 5.26 -22.33 -20.17
C VAL A 155 4.46 -21.16 -19.57
N GLN A 156 4.72 -19.93 -20.02
CA GLN A 156 4.02 -18.73 -19.53
C GLN A 156 2.53 -18.74 -19.82
N HIS A 157 2.09 -19.38 -20.91
CA HIS A 157 0.67 -19.42 -21.28
C HIS A 157 -0.16 -20.38 -20.40
N ASP A 158 0.46 -21.48 -19.93
CA ASP A 158 -0.21 -22.50 -19.09
C ASP A 158 0.03 -22.26 -17.58
N GLN A 159 1.15 -21.63 -17.17
CA GLN A 159 1.47 -21.33 -15.76
C GLN A 159 1.01 -19.95 -15.28
N GLN A 160 0.56 -19.04 -16.15
CA GLN A 160 -0.12 -17.82 -15.69
C GLN A 160 -1.52 -18.08 -15.11
N GLN A 161 -2.08 -19.29 -15.33
CA GLN A 161 -3.35 -19.76 -14.77
C GLN A 161 -3.29 -20.26 -13.31
N THR A 162 -2.11 -20.42 -12.68
CA THR A 162 -1.99 -21.12 -11.39
C THR A 162 -2.06 -20.24 -10.14
N GLU A 163 -2.12 -18.91 -10.26
CA GLU A 163 -2.31 -18.03 -9.09
C GLU A 163 -3.79 -17.76 -8.88
N SER A 164 -4.34 -18.30 -7.79
CA SER A 164 -5.75 -18.15 -7.45
C SER A 164 -6.10 -16.69 -7.13
N SER A 165 -7.31 -16.28 -7.52
CA SER A 165 -7.93 -14.99 -7.12
C SER A 165 -7.82 -14.76 -5.60
N SER A 166 -8.01 -15.83 -4.81
CA SER A 166 -7.86 -15.82 -3.34
C SER A 166 -6.47 -15.38 -2.86
N SER A 167 -5.41 -15.78 -3.56
CA SER A 167 -4.03 -15.38 -3.22
C SER A 167 -3.81 -13.89 -3.49
N ILE A 168 -4.29 -13.37 -4.62
CA ILE A 168 -4.13 -11.94 -4.97
C ILE A 168 -4.91 -11.05 -4.01
N SER A 169 -6.13 -11.46 -3.64
CA SER A 169 -6.96 -10.77 -2.66
C SER A 169 -6.25 -10.68 -1.30
N LEU A 170 -5.71 -11.80 -0.80
CA LEU A 170 -4.97 -11.84 0.46
C LEU A 170 -3.75 -10.91 0.45
N ILE A 171 -3.00 -10.88 -0.66
CA ILE A 171 -1.83 -10.00 -0.80
C ILE A 171 -2.26 -8.53 -0.81
N THR A 172 -3.33 -8.20 -1.51
CA THR A 172 -3.85 -6.83 -1.58
C THR A 172 -4.34 -6.34 -0.21
N SER A 173 -5.16 -7.13 0.49
CA SER A 173 -5.66 -6.77 1.82
C SER A 173 -4.53 -6.70 2.86
N SER A 174 -3.52 -7.56 2.74
CA SER A 174 -2.31 -7.49 3.59
C SER A 174 -1.54 -6.18 3.39
N ILE A 175 -1.36 -5.73 2.14
CA ILE A 175 -0.67 -4.47 1.85
C ILE A 175 -1.49 -3.27 2.33
N ASN A 176 -2.80 -3.26 2.09
CA ASN A 176 -3.67 -2.18 2.55
C ASN A 176 -3.63 -2.02 4.07
N LEU A 177 -3.74 -3.13 4.81
CA LEU A 177 -3.60 -3.09 6.26
C LEU A 177 -2.20 -2.63 6.68
N LEU A 178 -1.15 -3.13 6.04
CA LEU A 178 0.22 -2.71 6.34
C LEU A 178 0.43 -1.20 6.10
N ASP A 179 -0.18 -0.63 5.05
CA ASP A 179 -0.14 0.79 4.70
C ASP A 179 -0.69 1.66 5.85
N ASP A 180 -1.86 1.28 6.40
CA ASP A 180 -2.49 1.97 7.54
C ASP A 180 -1.68 1.84 8.85
N LEU A 181 -0.93 0.74 9.01
CA LEU A 181 -0.09 0.53 10.18
C LEU A 181 1.21 1.36 10.15
N ILE A 182 1.65 1.82 8.97
CA ILE A 182 2.88 2.59 8.81
C ILE A 182 2.65 4.04 9.24
N ASN A 183 3.18 4.38 10.41
CA ASN A 183 3.36 5.75 10.89
C ASN A 183 4.81 5.96 11.38
N ASN A 184 5.15 7.18 11.83
CA ASN A 184 6.52 7.59 12.19
C ASN A 184 7.29 6.53 13.02
N ASN A 185 6.65 5.94 14.04
CA ASN A 185 7.31 4.97 14.93
C ASN A 185 7.36 3.55 14.34
N LYS A 186 6.38 3.18 13.51
CA LYS A 186 6.18 1.81 13.02
C LYS A 186 6.87 1.54 11.68
N CYS A 187 7.22 2.58 10.93
CA CYS A 187 7.98 2.47 9.68
C CYS A 187 9.28 1.67 9.85
N LYS A 188 10.00 1.88 10.96
CA LYS A 188 11.24 1.14 11.27
C LYS A 188 11.00 -0.35 11.53
N VAL A 189 9.88 -0.70 12.15
CA VAL A 189 9.54 -2.11 12.40
C VAL A 189 9.31 -2.84 11.07
N VAL A 190 8.60 -2.19 10.14
CA VAL A 190 8.37 -2.73 8.80
C VAL A 190 9.70 -2.88 8.06
N ILE A 191 10.50 -1.81 7.92
CA ILE A 191 11.75 -1.83 7.13
C ILE A 191 12.77 -2.86 7.64
N ASN A 192 12.77 -3.13 8.95
CA ASN A 192 13.65 -4.11 9.58
C ASN A 192 13.27 -5.56 9.25
N THR A 193 12.09 -5.79 8.66
CA THR A 193 11.73 -7.11 8.13
C THR A 193 12.54 -7.39 6.86
N PRO A 194 13.41 -8.42 6.84
CA PRO A 194 14.26 -8.69 5.69
C PRO A 194 13.45 -8.89 4.40
N ASN A 195 13.94 -8.31 3.31
CA ASN A 195 13.33 -8.37 1.97
C ASN A 195 11.97 -7.69 1.79
N VAL A 196 11.31 -7.16 2.83
CA VAL A 196 9.97 -6.56 2.67
C VAL A 196 9.98 -5.42 1.65
N LEU A 197 10.99 -4.56 1.70
CA LEU A 197 11.09 -3.41 0.81
C LEU A 197 11.26 -3.86 -0.65
N ARG A 198 12.16 -4.82 -0.89
CA ARG A 198 12.40 -5.40 -2.22
C ARG A 198 11.15 -6.11 -2.75
N SER A 199 10.40 -6.78 -1.88
CA SER A 199 9.14 -7.43 -2.21
C SER A 199 8.08 -6.41 -2.60
N LEU A 200 7.90 -5.32 -1.84
CA LEU A 200 7.00 -4.23 -2.20
C LEU A 200 7.39 -3.56 -3.53
N CYS A 201 8.69 -3.32 -3.76
CA CYS A 201 9.18 -2.82 -5.05
C CYS A 201 8.87 -3.79 -6.19
N THR A 202 8.98 -5.11 -5.96
CA THR A 202 8.58 -6.13 -6.95
C THR A 202 7.08 -6.08 -7.23
N LEU A 203 6.25 -6.02 -6.19
CA LEU A 203 4.79 -6.06 -6.31
C LEU A 203 4.21 -4.80 -6.96
N SER A 204 4.91 -3.67 -6.85
CA SER A 204 4.56 -2.42 -7.56
C SER A 204 4.58 -2.54 -9.10
N GLY A 205 5.27 -3.56 -9.64
CA GLY A 205 5.32 -3.92 -11.06
C GLY A 205 4.76 -5.32 -11.33
N TYR A 206 3.94 -5.85 -10.43
CA TYR A 206 3.36 -7.18 -10.57
C TYR A 206 2.44 -7.25 -11.81
N LYS A 207 2.75 -8.21 -12.70
CA LYS A 207 2.09 -8.45 -13.99
C LYS A 207 1.83 -7.18 -14.81
N ILE A 208 2.75 -6.22 -14.75
CA ILE A 208 2.64 -4.98 -15.52
C ILE A 208 2.68 -5.26 -17.02
N ASN A 209 1.82 -4.60 -17.81
CA ASN A 209 1.63 -4.80 -19.25
C ASN A 209 1.17 -6.22 -19.66
N ILE A 210 0.62 -6.99 -18.72
CA ILE A 210 -0.03 -8.29 -18.99
C ILE A 210 -1.52 -8.08 -18.82
N HIS A 211 -2.29 -8.37 -19.87
CA HIS A 211 -3.74 -8.27 -19.90
C HIS A 211 -4.34 -9.66 -20.09
N PHE A 212 -5.13 -10.14 -19.13
CA PHE A 212 -5.72 -11.48 -19.19
C PHE A 212 -7.25 -11.44 -19.18
N SER A 213 -7.83 -10.87 -18.14
CA SER A 213 -9.27 -10.64 -18.00
C SER A 213 -9.47 -9.35 -17.23
N GLN A 214 -10.63 -8.71 -17.39
CA GLN A 214 -10.92 -7.46 -16.68
C GLN A 214 -10.78 -7.62 -15.16
N GLU A 215 -11.26 -8.73 -14.59
CA GLU A 215 -11.13 -9.03 -13.16
C GLU A 215 -9.66 -9.20 -12.76
N ASN A 216 -8.88 -9.96 -13.52
CA ASN A 216 -7.45 -10.16 -13.21
C ASN A 216 -6.67 -8.84 -13.32
N ASP A 217 -6.97 -8.04 -14.34
CA ASP A 217 -6.34 -6.74 -14.56
C ASP A 217 -6.65 -5.78 -13.40
N GLN A 218 -7.88 -5.78 -12.89
CA GLN A 218 -8.28 -5.02 -11.69
C GLN A 218 -7.54 -5.51 -10.44
N GLN A 219 -7.48 -6.82 -10.20
CA GLN A 219 -6.81 -7.38 -9.04
C GLN A 219 -5.30 -7.12 -9.05
N THR A 220 -4.65 -7.30 -10.20
CA THR A 220 -3.21 -7.01 -10.33
C THR A 220 -2.93 -5.51 -10.24
N PHE A 221 -3.83 -4.66 -10.74
CA PHE A 221 -3.76 -3.22 -10.54
C PHE A 221 -3.84 -2.86 -9.06
N ALA A 222 -4.77 -3.47 -8.31
CA ALA A 222 -4.89 -3.25 -6.87
C ALA A 222 -3.58 -3.58 -6.14
N VAL A 223 -2.95 -4.74 -6.42
CA VAL A 223 -1.64 -5.08 -5.87
C VAL A 223 -0.59 -4.01 -6.17
N ARG A 224 -0.50 -3.55 -7.42
CA ARG A 224 0.46 -2.51 -7.83
C ARG A 224 0.18 -1.20 -7.11
N HIS A 225 -1.08 -0.78 -7.07
CA HIS A 225 -1.52 0.48 -6.47
C HIS A 225 -1.23 0.49 -4.97
N SER A 226 -1.70 -0.53 -4.23
CA SER A 226 -1.46 -0.68 -2.80
C SER A 226 0.02 -0.75 -2.46
N SER A 227 0.81 -1.50 -3.24
CA SER A 227 2.27 -1.58 -3.03
C SER A 227 2.95 -0.21 -3.17
N ARG A 228 2.54 0.59 -4.16
CA ARG A 228 3.05 1.96 -4.37
C ARG A 228 2.62 2.91 -3.25
N GLY A 229 1.42 2.73 -2.69
CA GLY A 229 0.94 3.43 -1.49
C GLY A 229 1.80 3.11 -0.28
N CYS A 230 2.01 1.83 0.00
CA CYS A 230 2.84 1.36 1.11
C CYS A 230 4.29 1.88 1.02
N LEU A 231 4.91 1.80 -0.17
CA LEU A 231 6.25 2.37 -0.39
C LEU A 231 6.28 3.89 -0.19
N TRP A 232 5.20 4.59 -0.55
CA TRP A 232 5.08 6.03 -0.31
C TRP A 232 5.02 6.35 1.19
N GLN A 233 4.25 5.60 1.98
CA GLN A 233 4.21 5.78 3.43
C GLN A 233 5.58 5.51 4.07
N ILE A 234 6.28 4.46 3.63
CA ILE A 234 7.65 4.17 4.07
C ILE A 234 8.58 5.33 3.74
N GLN A 235 8.50 5.89 2.53
CA GLN A 235 9.29 7.04 2.13
C GLN A 235 8.96 8.29 2.94
N PHE A 236 7.68 8.52 3.22
CA PHE A 236 7.21 9.72 3.92
C PHE A 236 7.61 9.72 5.40
N TRP A 237 7.48 8.58 6.08
CA TRP A 237 7.80 8.43 7.51
C TRP A 237 9.24 8.01 7.78
N GLY A 238 10.01 7.67 6.75
CA GLY A 238 11.35 7.14 6.86
C GLY A 238 12.43 8.16 7.21
N ASP A 239 13.31 7.81 8.15
CA ASP A 239 14.53 8.57 8.44
C ASP A 239 15.64 8.34 7.40
N ALA A 240 16.84 8.90 7.63
CA ALA A 240 17.98 8.76 6.73
C ALA A 240 18.30 7.30 6.35
N SER A 241 18.18 6.39 7.31
CA SER A 241 18.45 4.96 7.08
C SER A 241 17.41 4.37 6.13
N VAL A 242 16.12 4.69 6.34
CA VAL A 242 15.04 4.24 5.45
C VAL A 242 15.22 4.80 4.03
N GLN A 243 15.58 6.08 3.89
CA GLN A 243 15.84 6.66 2.58
C GLN A 243 17.00 5.95 1.85
N THR A 244 18.05 5.56 2.57
CA THR A 244 19.18 4.79 2.03
C THR A 244 18.71 3.42 1.50
N GLU A 245 17.90 2.70 2.28
CA GLU A 245 17.33 1.43 1.87
C GLU A 245 16.44 1.57 0.62
N LEU A 246 15.64 2.64 0.52
CA LEU A 246 14.82 2.94 -0.66
C LEU A 246 15.67 3.13 -1.93
N VAL A 247 16.76 3.88 -1.85
CA VAL A 247 17.68 4.07 -2.99
C VAL A 247 18.36 2.76 -3.38
N ASN A 248 18.78 1.96 -2.40
CA ASN A 248 19.40 0.65 -2.63
C ASN A 248 18.41 -0.36 -3.25
N ALA A 249 17.14 -0.30 -2.87
CA ALA A 249 16.07 -1.12 -3.44
C ALA A 249 15.59 -0.65 -4.83
N ARG A 250 16.21 0.40 -5.40
CA ARG A 250 15.80 1.05 -6.65
C ARG A 250 14.34 1.55 -6.60
N TYR A 251 13.93 2.16 -5.48
CA TYR A 251 12.57 2.72 -5.35
C TYR A 251 12.25 3.74 -6.46
N VAL A 252 13.23 4.53 -6.90
CA VAL A 252 13.08 5.47 -8.01
C VAL A 252 12.59 4.79 -9.29
N ARG A 253 13.13 3.60 -9.59
CA ARG A 253 12.70 2.80 -10.74
C ARG A 253 11.21 2.46 -10.67
N VAL A 254 10.69 2.16 -9.47
CA VAL A 254 9.26 1.92 -9.25
C VAL A 254 8.44 3.15 -9.64
N LEU A 255 8.91 4.35 -9.27
CA LEU A 255 8.23 5.60 -9.58
C LEU A 255 8.25 5.91 -11.08
N VAL A 256 9.38 5.72 -11.76
CA VAL A 256 9.51 5.93 -13.22
C VAL A 256 8.58 5.00 -13.98
N ILE A 257 8.62 3.69 -13.69
CA ILE A 257 7.75 2.68 -14.32
C ILE A 257 6.26 3.02 -14.11
N ALA A 258 5.91 3.49 -12.92
CA ALA A 258 4.54 3.91 -12.65
C ALA A 258 4.11 5.04 -13.59
N ILE A 259 4.96 6.02 -13.89
CA ILE A 259 4.63 7.09 -14.84
C ILE A 259 4.43 6.54 -16.25
N SER A 260 5.31 5.67 -16.73
CA SER A 260 5.23 5.07 -18.08
C SER A 260 3.92 4.35 -18.37
N THR A 261 3.37 3.67 -17.38
CA THR A 261 2.12 2.92 -17.53
C THR A 261 0.85 3.76 -17.54
N ALA A 262 0.94 5.07 -17.29
CA ALA A 262 -0.22 5.95 -17.27
C ALA A 262 -0.80 6.26 -18.66
N SER A 263 -0.18 5.80 -19.74
CA SER A 263 -0.56 6.14 -21.11
C SER A 263 -1.70 5.28 -21.71
N GLY A 264 -2.31 4.35 -20.96
CA GLY A 264 -3.07 3.23 -21.53
C GLY A 264 -4.60 3.16 -21.35
N SER A 265 -5.24 3.90 -20.45
CA SER A 265 -6.70 3.74 -20.21
C SER A 265 -7.39 4.95 -19.53
N GLY A 266 -8.31 5.62 -20.25
CA GLY A 266 -9.51 6.32 -19.74
C GLY A 266 -9.37 7.52 -18.77
N GLU A 267 -10.29 8.48 -18.92
CA GLU A 267 -10.45 9.84 -18.35
C GLU A 267 -10.13 10.17 -16.86
N GLU A 268 -9.50 9.32 -16.06
CA GLU A 268 -9.06 9.61 -14.67
C GLU A 268 -7.51 9.77 -14.51
N GLN A 269 -6.76 9.81 -15.61
CA GLN A 269 -5.29 9.71 -15.59
C GLN A 269 -4.52 10.91 -15.04
N ASP A 270 -5.10 12.11 -15.02
CA ASP A 270 -4.32 13.31 -14.68
C ASP A 270 -3.93 13.37 -13.22
N ASP A 271 -4.86 13.08 -12.30
CA ASP A 271 -4.58 13.10 -10.87
C ASP A 271 -3.61 12.00 -10.45
N GLU A 272 -3.66 10.84 -11.11
CA GLU A 272 -2.73 9.74 -10.83
C GLU A 272 -1.31 10.05 -11.35
N ILE A 273 -1.20 10.62 -12.56
CA ILE A 273 0.10 11.08 -13.11
C ILE A 273 0.67 12.20 -12.22
N ASN A 274 -0.16 13.16 -11.81
CA ASN A 274 0.23 14.24 -10.90
C ASN A 274 0.72 13.70 -9.56
N GLY A 275 -0.03 12.77 -8.98
CA GLY A 275 0.35 12.07 -7.76
C GLY A 275 1.71 11.41 -7.93
N ARG A 276 1.95 10.67 -9.01
CA ARG A 276 3.22 9.98 -9.28
C ARG A 276 4.39 10.95 -9.46
N LEU A 277 4.23 12.03 -10.24
CA LEU A 277 5.25 13.07 -10.41
C LEU A 277 5.55 13.80 -9.10
N LEU A 278 4.52 14.10 -8.31
CA LEU A 278 4.67 14.71 -6.99
C LEU A 278 5.47 13.81 -6.05
N ARG A 279 5.28 12.48 -6.12
CA ARG A 279 6.06 11.53 -5.31
C ARG A 279 7.54 11.55 -5.66
N ILE A 280 7.91 11.56 -6.95
CA ILE A 280 9.32 11.72 -7.39
C ILE A 280 9.89 13.03 -6.87
N SER A 281 9.17 14.13 -7.10
CA SER A 281 9.61 15.47 -6.71
C SER A 281 9.81 15.61 -5.20
N LYS A 282 8.90 15.05 -4.39
CA LYS A 282 9.00 15.04 -2.93
C LYS A 282 10.17 14.16 -2.46
N PHE A 283 10.34 12.98 -3.03
CA PHE A 283 11.45 12.08 -2.69
C PHE A 283 12.81 12.75 -2.93
N LEU A 284 13.04 13.27 -4.14
CA LEU A 284 14.30 13.96 -4.47
C LEU A 284 14.53 15.20 -3.59
N ARG A 285 13.47 15.95 -3.26
CA ARG A 285 13.57 17.10 -2.35
C ARG A 285 13.96 16.68 -0.94
N HIS A 286 13.32 15.64 -0.40
CA HIS A 286 13.65 15.16 0.95
C HIS A 286 15.11 14.72 1.01
N LEU A 287 15.62 14.06 -0.04
CA LEU A 287 17.03 13.73 -0.15
C LEU A 287 17.94 14.97 -0.28
N HIS A 288 17.56 15.98 -1.08
CA HIS A 288 18.40 17.14 -1.37
C HIS A 288 18.44 18.16 -0.23
N GLN A 289 17.30 18.46 0.39
CA GLN A 289 17.15 19.49 1.43
C GLN A 289 17.23 18.90 2.84
N GLY A 290 17.12 17.58 2.96
CA GLY A 290 16.85 16.95 4.25
C GLY A 290 15.41 17.20 4.69
N ASP A 291 15.14 16.81 5.93
CA ASP A 291 13.92 17.08 6.67
C ASP A 291 14.29 17.28 8.15
N TYR A 292 13.32 17.59 9.02
CA TYR A 292 13.54 17.62 10.47
C TYR A 292 14.11 16.30 11.01
N SER A 293 13.84 15.18 10.34
CA SER A 293 14.30 13.84 10.72
C SER A 293 15.71 13.51 10.25
N PHE A 294 16.27 14.22 9.26
CA PHE A 294 17.62 13.95 8.76
C PHE A 294 18.22 15.09 7.91
N PRO A 295 19.55 15.31 7.94
CA PRO A 295 20.20 16.33 7.12
C PRO A 295 20.18 15.98 5.61
N PRO A 296 20.45 16.93 4.72
CA PRO A 296 20.68 16.68 3.29
C PRO A 296 21.55 15.44 3.00
N GLN A 297 21.14 14.64 2.02
CA GLN A 297 21.78 13.40 1.58
C GLN A 297 22.20 13.47 0.09
N PRO A 298 23.19 14.30 -0.27
CA PRO A 298 23.54 14.59 -1.67
C PRO A 298 23.97 13.35 -2.47
N LEU A 299 24.65 12.40 -1.84
CA LEU A 299 25.05 11.14 -2.50
C LEU A 299 23.85 10.27 -2.90
N LEU A 300 22.78 10.28 -2.09
CA LEU A 300 21.55 9.55 -2.40
C LEU A 300 20.74 10.24 -3.51
N VAL A 301 20.73 11.57 -3.54
CA VAL A 301 20.17 12.34 -4.66
C VAL A 301 20.87 11.95 -5.95
N ARG A 302 22.21 11.95 -5.94
CA ARG A 302 23.03 11.58 -7.11
C ARG A 302 22.62 10.23 -7.67
N ARG A 303 22.66 9.20 -6.81
CA ARG A 303 22.34 7.83 -7.19
C ARG A 303 20.89 7.69 -7.66
N SER A 304 19.97 8.44 -7.06
CA SER A 304 18.57 8.46 -7.48
C SER A 304 18.43 9.05 -8.88
N VAL A 305 19.10 10.16 -9.15
CA VAL A 305 19.07 10.82 -10.46
C VAL A 305 19.71 9.95 -11.55
N GLU A 306 20.85 9.32 -11.26
CA GLU A 306 21.48 8.33 -12.16
C GLU A 306 20.50 7.18 -12.48
N GLN A 307 19.77 6.66 -11.48
CA GLN A 307 18.73 5.63 -11.69
C GLN A 307 17.54 6.13 -12.53
N ILE A 308 17.15 7.41 -12.43
CA ILE A 308 16.09 7.99 -13.28
C ILE A 308 16.54 7.96 -14.74
N GLU A 309 17.77 8.40 -15.00
CA GLU A 309 18.34 8.45 -16.35
C GLU A 309 18.49 7.04 -16.94
N GLU A 310 19.02 6.08 -16.18
CA GLU A 310 19.13 4.67 -16.60
C GLU A 310 17.80 4.05 -17.06
N GLU A 311 16.68 4.45 -16.45
CA GLU A 311 15.36 3.92 -16.76
C GLU A 311 14.61 4.76 -17.82
N GLY A 312 15.26 5.76 -18.43
CA GLY A 312 14.62 6.66 -19.41
C GLY A 312 13.54 7.56 -18.78
N GLY A 313 13.69 7.87 -17.48
CA GLY A 313 12.68 8.61 -16.74
C GLY A 313 12.54 10.07 -17.19
N ASN A 314 13.60 10.67 -17.76
CA ASN A 314 13.54 12.02 -18.32
C ASN A 314 12.64 12.05 -19.56
N GLU A 315 12.83 11.09 -20.45
CA GLU A 315 12.04 10.91 -21.66
C GLU A 315 10.58 10.61 -21.32
N GLU A 316 10.35 9.78 -20.30
CA GLU A 316 9.00 9.49 -19.84
C GLU A 316 8.30 10.75 -19.32
N ILE A 317 8.94 11.51 -18.43
CA ILE A 317 8.41 12.78 -17.90
C ILE A 317 8.12 13.77 -19.04
N ASP A 318 9.00 13.83 -20.04
CA ASP A 318 8.85 14.68 -21.21
C ASP A 318 7.72 14.23 -22.15
N SER A 319 7.51 12.93 -22.29
CA SER A 319 6.37 12.39 -23.06
C SER A 319 5.03 12.77 -22.42
N GLN A 320 4.97 12.78 -21.08
CA GLN A 320 3.81 13.23 -20.32
C GLN A 320 3.65 14.77 -20.37
N LEU A 321 4.73 15.53 -20.58
CA LEU A 321 4.71 16.98 -20.84
C LEU A 321 3.96 17.33 -22.14
N ILE A 322 4.18 16.55 -23.20
CA ILE A 322 3.67 16.83 -24.55
C ILE A 322 2.20 16.42 -24.71
N LYS A 323 1.76 15.35 -24.04
CA LYS A 323 0.45 14.72 -24.29
C LYS A 323 -0.79 15.55 -23.91
N LYS A 324 -0.70 16.63 -23.10
CA LYS A 324 -1.90 17.36 -22.64
C LYS A 324 -1.75 18.89 -22.57
N LYS A 325 -2.70 19.59 -23.20
CA LYS A 325 -3.08 20.99 -22.92
C LYS A 325 -4.13 20.97 -21.78
N SER A 326 -3.77 21.25 -20.51
CA SER A 326 -4.61 21.95 -19.52
C SER A 326 -4.12 21.79 -18.06
N ASN A 327 -4.45 22.80 -17.25
CA ASN A 327 -4.36 22.99 -15.79
C ASN A 327 -3.03 23.55 -15.21
N TYR A 328 -3.11 24.73 -14.57
CA TYR A 328 -1.96 25.53 -14.08
C TYR A 328 -1.16 24.80 -12.99
N ASN A 329 -1.85 24.07 -12.11
CA ASN A 329 -1.24 23.29 -11.02
C ASN A 329 -0.40 22.12 -11.56
N ILE A 330 -0.85 21.48 -12.64
CA ILE A 330 -0.16 20.34 -13.29
C ILE A 330 1.16 20.81 -13.89
N LYS A 331 1.11 21.92 -14.62
CA LYS A 331 2.31 22.53 -15.20
C LYS A 331 3.33 22.90 -14.12
N THR A 332 2.86 23.41 -12.97
CA THR A 332 3.73 23.83 -11.86
C THR A 332 4.43 22.65 -11.20
N ILE A 333 3.70 21.61 -10.76
CA ILE A 333 4.29 20.42 -10.12
C ILE A 333 5.25 19.68 -11.07
N ARG A 334 4.88 19.59 -12.34
CA ARG A 334 5.70 18.95 -13.38
C ARG A 334 6.98 19.74 -13.67
N ASN A 335 6.89 21.08 -13.71
CA ASN A 335 8.06 21.95 -13.80
C ASN A 335 8.91 21.91 -12.53
N GLU A 336 8.33 21.70 -11.34
CA GLU A 336 9.09 21.47 -10.12
C GLU A 336 9.85 20.14 -10.17
N ALA A 337 9.19 19.05 -10.59
CA ALA A 337 9.84 17.75 -10.72
C ALA A 337 11.00 17.81 -11.72
N LYS A 338 10.74 18.34 -12.92
CA LYS A 338 11.75 18.53 -13.96
C LYS A 338 12.84 19.52 -13.53
N GLY A 339 12.45 20.62 -12.90
CA GLY A 339 13.37 21.61 -12.35
C GLY A 339 14.28 21.02 -11.29
N ARG A 340 13.78 20.16 -10.40
CA ARG A 340 14.62 19.48 -9.40
C ARG A 340 15.59 18.48 -10.02
N ILE A 341 15.15 17.69 -11.00
CA ILE A 341 16.02 16.76 -11.73
C ILE A 341 17.11 17.54 -12.47
N LEU A 342 16.74 18.57 -13.24
CA LEU A 342 17.66 19.38 -14.04
C LEU A 342 18.57 20.29 -13.19
N ASN A 343 18.05 20.94 -12.15
CA ASN A 343 18.85 21.81 -11.27
C ASN A 343 19.94 21.03 -10.54
N TYR A 344 19.67 19.77 -10.18
CA TYR A 344 20.72 18.92 -9.60
C TYR A 344 21.90 18.72 -10.56
N PHE A 345 21.63 18.47 -11.84
CA PHE A 345 22.69 18.36 -12.85
C PHE A 345 23.41 19.70 -13.10
N ILE A 346 22.70 20.82 -13.03
CA ILE A 346 23.29 22.17 -13.15
C ILE A 346 24.18 22.49 -11.95
N GLU A 347 23.77 22.15 -10.72
CA GLU A 347 24.57 22.32 -9.51
C GLU A 347 25.85 21.47 -9.52
N GLN A 348 25.83 20.28 -10.13
CA GLN A 348 27.02 19.44 -10.36
C GLN A 348 27.95 20.04 -11.42
N GLY A 349 27.41 20.53 -12.53
CA GLY A 349 28.18 21.23 -13.57
C GLY A 349 28.76 22.58 -13.12
N ASN A 350 28.16 23.16 -12.08
CA ASN A 350 28.60 24.37 -11.39
C ASN A 350 29.38 24.06 -10.10
N THR A 351 30.00 22.88 -9.97
CA THR A 351 31.08 22.70 -8.99
C THR A 351 32.10 23.81 -9.22
N ARG A 352 32.07 24.82 -8.35
CA ARG A 352 32.92 26.01 -8.43
C ARG A 352 34.37 25.54 -8.58
N PRO A 353 35.15 26.07 -9.53
CA PRO A 353 36.54 25.69 -9.63
C PRO A 353 37.28 26.12 -8.36
N ASP A 354 38.26 25.32 -7.94
CA ASP A 354 38.93 25.31 -6.62
C ASP A 354 39.55 26.64 -6.12
N TRP A 355 39.43 27.75 -6.86
CA TRP A 355 40.04 29.04 -6.54
C TRP A 355 39.20 29.95 -5.62
N TYR A 356 38.12 29.46 -5.03
CA TYR A 356 37.35 30.19 -4.00
C TYR A 356 37.80 29.93 -2.55
N ASN A 357 38.85 29.13 -2.34
CA ASN A 357 39.52 29.01 -1.04
C ASN A 357 40.98 29.48 -1.15
N LEU A 358 41.19 30.79 -1.07
CA LEU A 358 42.46 31.42 -0.74
C LEU A 358 42.29 32.33 0.47
#